data_AF-A0A2G9TJA4-F1
#
_entry.id   AF-A0A2G9TJA4-F1
#
_cell.length_a   1.000
_cell.length_b   1.000
_cell.length_c   1.000
_cell.angle_alpha   90.00
_cell.angle_beta   90.00
_cell.angle_gamma   90.00
#
_symmetry.space_group_name_H-M   'P 1'
#
loop_
_entity.id
_entity.type
_entity.pdbx_description
1 polymer ?
#
loop_
_entity_poly.entity_id
_entity_poly.type
_entity_poly.pdbx_seq_one_letter_code
_entity_poly.pdbx_strand_id
1 'polypeptide(L)'
;KSVLRWVLIPPEAPRTLVKPYDSEKGKHPDEAVTWFMTVYKRVRASTWPKEYPVIEARQGPGDTMFVPSGWWHVVINEDNTIAVTQNYCSVVNLAQVWPRTVKGRPKLSKHWFKRLNQERPELIPIMEQSMRGPAPNESSSDSSSSSSSSDDDTSSDENVPTTNECSGRPRKRRYSEVVGHIGEGDTCASKMRSSPRRH
;
A
#
# COMPACT_ATOMS: atom_id res chain seq x y z
N LYS A 1 16.63 10.62 -27.64
CA LYS A 1 15.73 11.53 -26.88
C LYS A 1 15.26 10.73 -25.68
N SER A 2 15.40 11.24 -24.45
CA SER A 2 14.99 10.55 -23.22
C SER A 2 13.49 10.25 -23.25
N VAL A 3 13.13 8.97 -23.43
CA VAL A 3 11.73 8.52 -23.51
C VAL A 3 11.50 7.38 -22.54
N LEU A 4 10.42 7.49 -21.78
CA LEU A 4 9.92 6.44 -20.90
C LEU A 4 8.68 5.81 -21.54
N ARG A 5 8.65 4.49 -21.68
CA ARG A 5 7.45 3.75 -22.09
C ARG A 5 6.71 3.25 -20.86
N TRP A 6 5.43 3.62 -20.78
CA TRP A 6 4.52 3.27 -19.71
C TRP A 6 3.46 2.29 -20.18
N VAL A 7 3.14 1.34 -19.32
CA VAL A 7 1.93 0.51 -19.44
C VAL A 7 1.18 0.59 -18.12
N LEU A 8 -0.10 0.96 -18.17
CA LEU A 8 -0.99 1.04 -17.02
C LEU A 8 -2.17 0.09 -17.20
N ILE A 9 -2.51 -0.64 -16.14
CA ILE A 9 -3.63 -1.60 -16.11
C ILE A 9 -4.53 -1.27 -14.91
N PRO A 10 -5.86 -1.30 -15.06
CA PRO A 10 -6.81 -0.99 -14.00
C PRO A 10 -6.59 -1.82 -12.73
N PRO A 11 -6.80 -1.23 -11.54
CA PRO A 11 -6.56 -1.89 -10.25
C PRO A 11 -7.36 -3.19 -10.03
N GLU A 12 -8.47 -3.36 -10.75
CA GLU A 12 -9.35 -4.54 -10.71
C GLU A 12 -8.69 -5.75 -11.37
N ALA A 13 -7.72 -5.55 -12.27
CA ALA A 13 -7.06 -6.63 -12.96
C ALA A 13 -6.36 -7.56 -11.96
N PRO A 14 -6.61 -8.88 -12.05
CA PRO A 14 -6.09 -9.82 -11.07
C PRO A 14 -4.57 -9.93 -11.17
N ARG A 15 -3.92 -10.10 -10.02
CA ARG A 15 -2.46 -10.19 -9.93
C ARG A 15 -1.87 -11.27 -10.84
N THR A 16 -2.57 -12.38 -11.01
CA THR A 16 -2.16 -13.51 -11.86
C THR A 16 -2.10 -13.16 -13.34
N LEU A 17 -2.87 -12.18 -13.79
CA LEU A 17 -2.90 -11.72 -15.18
C LEU A 17 -1.77 -10.72 -15.45
N VAL A 18 -1.47 -9.87 -14.48
CA VAL A 18 -0.55 -8.72 -14.64
C VAL A 18 0.90 -9.00 -14.19
N LYS A 19 1.18 -10.20 -13.68
CA LYS A 19 2.52 -10.63 -13.27
C LYS A 19 3.03 -11.76 -14.18
N PRO A 20 4.37 -11.87 -14.38
CA PRO A 20 4.94 -13.03 -15.04
C PRO A 20 4.57 -14.32 -14.29
N TYR A 21 4.32 -15.39 -15.04
CA TYR A 21 4.12 -16.72 -14.46
C TYR A 21 5.42 -17.26 -13.86
N ASP A 22 5.34 -18.24 -12.98
CA ASP A 22 6.53 -18.79 -12.31
C ASP A 22 7.54 -19.39 -13.30
N SER A 23 7.07 -19.96 -14.41
CA SER A 23 7.91 -20.45 -15.50
C SER A 23 8.58 -19.35 -16.34
N GLU A 24 8.08 -18.11 -16.27
CA GLU A 24 8.55 -16.97 -17.07
C GLU A 24 9.50 -16.05 -16.30
N LYS A 25 9.55 -16.21 -14.98
CA LYS A 25 10.24 -15.32 -14.05
C LYS A 25 11.77 -15.29 -14.23
N GLY A 26 12.36 -16.38 -14.73
CA GLY A 26 13.79 -16.47 -14.96
C GLY A 26 14.63 -16.06 -13.73
N LYS A 27 15.81 -15.50 -13.96
CA LYS A 27 16.69 -15.00 -12.88
C LYS A 27 16.27 -13.64 -12.32
N HIS A 28 15.59 -12.82 -13.13
CA HIS A 28 15.27 -11.42 -12.81
C HIS A 28 13.76 -11.15 -12.89
N PRO A 29 12.95 -11.76 -12.01
CA PRO A 29 11.49 -11.83 -12.15
C PRO A 29 10.74 -10.51 -11.97
N ASP A 30 11.37 -9.55 -11.28
CA ASP A 30 10.73 -8.31 -10.88
C ASP A 30 11.15 -7.10 -11.73
N GLU A 31 11.99 -7.31 -12.75
CA GLU A 31 12.49 -6.25 -13.62
C GLU A 31 11.49 -5.87 -14.71
N ALA A 32 11.47 -4.57 -15.07
CA ALA A 32 10.64 -4.06 -16.16
C ALA A 32 10.89 -4.82 -17.47
N VAL A 33 12.15 -5.07 -17.80
CA VAL A 33 12.54 -5.81 -19.01
C VAL A 33 11.90 -7.20 -19.06
N THR A 34 11.92 -7.94 -17.95
CA THR A 34 11.29 -9.26 -17.83
C THR A 34 9.79 -9.17 -18.06
N TRP A 35 9.13 -8.15 -17.51
CA TRP A 35 7.71 -7.90 -17.73
C TRP A 35 7.40 -7.59 -19.20
N PHE A 36 8.20 -6.74 -19.86
CA PHE A 36 8.04 -6.40 -21.28
C PHE A 36 8.36 -7.58 -22.22
N MET A 37 9.21 -8.52 -21.82
CA MET A 37 9.49 -9.74 -22.58
C MET A 37 8.41 -10.82 -22.46
N THR A 38 7.59 -10.75 -21.40
CA THR A 38 6.61 -11.78 -21.01
C THR A 38 5.17 -11.23 -21.06
N VAL A 39 4.71 -10.60 -19.98
CA VAL A 39 3.33 -10.12 -19.78
C VAL A 39 2.90 -9.15 -20.88
N TYR A 40 3.78 -8.26 -21.36
CA TYR A 40 3.42 -7.29 -22.39
C TYR A 40 2.94 -7.93 -23.69
N LYS A 41 3.46 -9.12 -24.05
CA LYS A 41 2.98 -9.88 -25.20
C LYS A 41 1.53 -10.31 -25.02
N ARG A 42 1.13 -10.70 -23.80
CA ARG A 42 -0.26 -11.04 -23.46
C ARG A 42 -1.15 -9.82 -23.51
N VAL A 43 -0.68 -8.70 -22.96
CA VAL A 43 -1.40 -7.41 -22.96
C VAL A 43 -1.73 -6.94 -24.38
N ARG A 44 -0.83 -7.14 -25.34
CA ARG A 44 -1.01 -6.77 -26.74
C ARG A 44 -1.80 -7.82 -27.55
N ALA A 45 -2.07 -8.99 -26.99
CA ALA A 45 -2.77 -10.06 -27.69
C ALA A 45 -4.28 -9.76 -27.76
N SER A 46 -4.95 -10.21 -28.83
CA SER A 46 -6.41 -10.10 -28.97
C SER A 46 -7.19 -10.86 -27.90
N THR A 47 -6.52 -11.78 -27.20
CA THR A 47 -7.07 -12.57 -26.09
C THR A 47 -7.03 -11.85 -24.75
N TRP A 48 -6.45 -10.64 -24.66
CA TRP A 48 -6.47 -9.86 -23.44
C TRP A 48 -7.92 -9.51 -23.03
N PRO A 49 -8.32 -9.71 -21.76
CA PRO A 49 -9.69 -9.47 -21.33
C PRO A 49 -10.09 -8.00 -21.52
N LYS A 50 -11.20 -7.76 -22.22
CA LYS A 50 -11.66 -6.42 -22.56
C LYS A 50 -12.12 -5.62 -21.34
N GLU A 51 -12.47 -6.29 -20.24
CA GLU A 51 -12.82 -5.63 -18.98
C GLU A 51 -11.63 -4.93 -18.30
N TYR A 52 -10.38 -5.22 -18.69
CA TYR A 52 -9.18 -4.58 -18.15
C TYR A 52 -8.44 -3.79 -19.24
N PRO A 53 -9.01 -2.68 -19.74
CA PRO A 53 -8.41 -1.90 -20.82
C PRO A 53 -7.01 -1.39 -20.42
N VAL A 54 -6.02 -1.63 -21.28
CA VAL A 54 -4.64 -1.21 -21.05
C VAL A 54 -4.40 0.18 -21.64
N ILE A 55 -3.72 1.03 -20.87
CA ILE A 55 -3.24 2.33 -21.34
C ILE A 55 -1.74 2.21 -21.61
N GLU A 56 -1.33 2.52 -22.83
CA GLU A 56 0.08 2.64 -23.21
C GLU A 56 0.41 4.11 -23.48
N ALA A 57 1.54 4.58 -22.95
CA ALA A 57 1.99 5.94 -23.17
C ALA A 57 3.51 6.00 -23.35
N ARG A 58 3.97 6.98 -24.13
CA ARG A 58 5.37 7.38 -24.19
C ARG A 58 5.49 8.77 -23.61
N GLN A 59 6.25 8.90 -22.53
CA GLN A 59 6.51 10.17 -21.88
C GLN A 59 7.81 10.75 -22.44
N GLY A 60 7.72 11.95 -23.02
CA GLY A 60 8.86 12.72 -23.49
C GLY A 60 9.42 13.68 -22.44
N PRO A 61 10.51 14.41 -22.77
CA PRO A 61 11.06 15.43 -21.88
C PRO A 61 10.05 16.55 -21.61
N GLY A 62 9.84 16.88 -20.33
CA GLY A 62 8.88 17.90 -19.90
C GLY A 62 7.46 17.36 -19.63
N ASP A 63 7.11 16.17 -20.12
CA ASP A 63 5.82 15.55 -19.83
C ASP A 63 5.74 15.11 -18.37
N THR A 64 4.57 15.26 -17.76
CA THR A 64 4.28 14.78 -16.40
C THR A 64 3.19 13.72 -16.42
N MET A 65 3.53 12.53 -15.92
CA MET A 65 2.58 11.42 -15.80
C MET A 65 1.92 11.43 -14.42
N PHE A 66 0.58 11.45 -14.38
CA PHE A 66 -0.18 11.19 -13.16
C PHE A 66 -0.64 9.74 -13.12
N VAL A 67 -0.28 9.01 -12.05
CA VAL A 67 -0.69 7.62 -11.84
C VAL A 67 -1.70 7.57 -10.68
N PRO A 68 -2.98 7.26 -10.94
CA PRO A 68 -3.97 7.19 -9.89
C PRO A 68 -3.70 6.03 -8.92
N SER A 69 -4.19 6.16 -7.69
CA SER A 69 -3.96 5.17 -6.63
C SER A 69 -4.49 3.78 -7.03
N GLY A 70 -3.68 2.74 -6.79
CA GLY A 70 -4.05 1.34 -7.06
C GLY A 70 -3.72 0.83 -8.46
N TRP A 71 -3.54 1.69 -9.46
CA TRP A 71 -3.24 1.27 -10.83
C TRP A 71 -1.94 0.47 -10.90
N TRP A 72 -2.01 -0.65 -11.63
CA TRP A 72 -0.81 -1.38 -11.99
C TRP A 72 -0.04 -0.56 -13.02
N HIS A 73 1.25 -0.39 -12.81
CA HIS A 73 2.09 0.31 -13.77
C HIS A 73 3.49 -0.30 -13.85
N VAL A 74 4.05 -0.25 -15.05
CA VAL A 74 5.44 -0.59 -15.36
C VAL A 74 6.00 0.44 -16.32
N VAL A 75 7.27 0.77 -16.13
CA VAL A 75 8.00 1.75 -16.93
C VAL A 75 9.29 1.12 -17.40
N ILE A 76 9.63 1.32 -18.67
CA ILE A 76 10.95 1.00 -19.20
C ILE A 76 11.56 2.23 -19.86
N ASN A 77 12.84 2.46 -19.60
CA ASN A 77 13.62 3.52 -20.22
C ASN A 77 14.00 3.04 -21.63
N GLU A 78 13.57 3.76 -22.66
CA GLU A 78 13.95 3.45 -24.06
C GLU A 78 15.29 4.07 -24.45
N ASP A 79 15.78 5.02 -23.67
CA ASP A 79 17.03 5.76 -23.85
C ASP A 79 17.55 6.20 -22.45
N ASN A 80 18.69 6.86 -22.37
CA ASN A 80 19.17 7.48 -21.13
C ASN A 80 18.16 8.53 -20.64
N THR A 81 17.60 8.30 -19.46
CA THR A 81 16.50 9.11 -18.90
C THR A 81 16.80 9.58 -17.49
N ILE A 82 16.50 10.84 -17.20
CA ILE A 82 16.46 11.41 -15.85
C ILE A 82 15.02 11.86 -15.59
N ALA A 83 14.48 11.46 -14.44
CA ALA A 83 13.13 11.84 -14.02
C ALA A 83 13.06 11.97 -12.50
N VAL A 84 12.10 12.76 -12.01
CA VAL A 84 11.77 12.88 -10.58
C VAL A 84 10.33 12.44 -10.39
N THR A 85 10.07 11.70 -9.31
CA THR A 85 8.73 11.21 -8.95
C THR A 85 8.43 11.47 -7.48
N GLN A 86 7.17 11.73 -7.16
CA GLN A 86 6.69 11.86 -5.79
C GLN A 86 5.36 11.10 -5.64
N ASN A 87 5.29 10.25 -4.63
CA ASN A 87 4.02 9.72 -4.16
C ASN A 87 3.39 10.74 -3.20
N TYR A 88 2.09 10.98 -3.31
CA TYR A 88 1.40 11.92 -2.44
C TYR A 88 0.07 11.35 -1.90
N CYS A 89 -0.32 11.87 -0.74
CA CYS A 89 -1.66 11.71 -0.19
C CYS A 89 -2.38 13.04 -0.33
N SER A 90 -3.60 13.00 -0.84
CA SER A 90 -4.52 14.12 -0.94
C SER A 90 -5.82 13.79 -0.22
N VAL A 91 -6.70 14.77 -0.09
CA VAL A 91 -8.05 14.55 0.47
C VAL A 91 -8.80 13.47 -0.31
N VAL A 92 -8.64 13.43 -1.64
CA VAL A 92 -9.35 12.50 -2.54
C VAL A 92 -8.97 11.04 -2.31
N ASN A 93 -7.68 10.75 -2.09
CA ASN A 93 -7.22 9.36 -1.89
C ASN A 93 -6.99 9.00 -0.41
N LEU A 94 -7.26 9.91 0.54
CA LEU A 94 -7.05 9.69 1.97
C LEU A 94 -7.80 8.46 2.47
N ALA A 95 -9.04 8.25 2.03
CA ALA A 95 -9.84 7.08 2.40
C ALA A 95 -9.20 5.74 1.98
N GLN A 96 -8.36 5.73 0.95
CA GLN A 96 -7.63 4.53 0.52
C GLN A 96 -6.27 4.40 1.23
N VAL A 97 -5.61 5.53 1.52
CA VAL A 97 -4.27 5.59 2.12
C VAL A 97 -4.32 5.32 3.62
N TRP A 98 -5.31 5.86 4.32
CA TRP A 98 -5.38 5.80 5.78
C TRP A 98 -5.45 4.36 6.32
N PRO A 99 -6.38 3.48 5.89
CA PRO A 99 -6.44 2.12 6.40
C PRO A 99 -5.15 1.32 6.16
N ARG A 100 -4.51 1.54 5.02
CA ARG A 100 -3.22 0.92 4.67
C ARG A 100 -2.09 1.41 5.57
N THR A 101 -2.11 2.69 5.92
CA THR A 101 -1.11 3.30 6.80
C THR A 101 -1.31 2.84 8.24
N VAL A 102 -2.56 2.73 8.71
CA VAL A 102 -2.88 2.15 10.03
C VAL A 102 -2.39 0.71 10.12
N LYS A 103 -2.71 -0.13 9.12
CA LYS A 103 -2.30 -1.55 9.08
C LYS A 103 -0.78 -1.70 8.96
N GLY A 104 -0.15 -0.97 8.04
CA GLY A 104 1.26 -1.15 7.69
C GLY A 104 2.24 -0.39 8.58
N ARG A 105 1.83 0.75 9.17
CA ARG A 105 2.68 1.66 9.95
C ARG A 105 1.93 2.26 11.16
N PRO A 106 1.57 1.47 12.18
CA PRO A 106 0.71 1.92 13.29
C PRO A 106 1.28 3.10 14.12
N LYS A 107 2.61 3.21 14.24
CA LYS A 107 3.23 4.34 14.96
C LYS A 107 3.13 5.64 14.18
N LEU A 108 3.37 5.56 12.87
CA LEU A 108 3.23 6.70 11.96
C LEU A 108 1.78 7.17 11.91
N SER A 109 0.83 6.23 11.80
CA SER A 109 -0.59 6.58 11.73
C SER A 109 -1.05 7.32 12.98
N LYS A 110 -0.67 6.87 14.18
CA LYS A 110 -1.00 7.57 15.44
C LYS A 110 -0.46 9.01 15.47
N HIS A 111 0.81 9.21 15.10
CA HIS A 111 1.40 10.54 15.05
C HIS A 111 0.72 11.42 14.00
N TRP A 112 0.49 10.87 12.82
CA TRP A 112 -0.15 11.57 11.71
C TRP A 112 -1.58 11.98 12.05
N PHE A 113 -2.38 11.09 12.65
CA PHE A 113 -3.72 11.41 13.15
C PHE A 113 -3.70 12.53 14.17
N LYS A 114 -2.79 12.48 15.17
CA LYS A 114 -2.67 13.53 16.18
C LYS A 114 -2.42 14.90 15.54
N ARG A 115 -1.54 14.96 14.54
CA ARG A 115 -1.24 16.21 13.80
C ARG A 115 -2.39 16.65 12.91
N LEU A 116 -3.01 15.74 12.17
CA LEU A 116 -4.17 16.08 11.33
C LEU A 116 -5.36 16.55 12.16
N ASN A 117 -5.62 15.96 13.32
CA ASN A 117 -6.71 16.39 14.20
C ASN A 117 -6.50 17.81 14.73
N GLN A 118 -5.24 18.28 14.82
CA GLN A 118 -4.91 19.64 15.23
C GLN A 118 -4.96 20.62 14.05
N GLU A 119 -4.35 20.27 12.93
CA GLU A 119 -4.11 21.20 11.81
C GLU A 119 -5.21 21.16 10.74
N ARG A 120 -5.88 20.02 10.57
CA ARG A 120 -6.82 19.72 9.48
C ARG A 120 -7.97 18.82 9.98
N PRO A 121 -8.74 19.26 11.00
CA PRO A 121 -9.78 18.45 11.63
C PRO A 121 -10.90 18.01 10.66
N GLU A 122 -11.09 18.72 9.54
CA GLU A 122 -12.08 18.37 8.52
C GLU A 122 -11.78 17.04 7.80
N LEU A 123 -10.57 16.51 7.94
CA LEU A 123 -10.17 15.23 7.34
C LEU A 123 -10.49 14.03 8.23
N ILE A 124 -10.76 14.24 9.52
CA ILE A 124 -11.01 13.16 10.49
C ILE A 124 -12.24 12.31 10.11
N PRO A 125 -13.38 12.88 9.69
CA PRO A 125 -14.53 12.08 9.26
C PRO A 125 -14.19 11.14 8.09
N ILE A 126 -13.35 11.57 7.14
CA ILE A 126 -12.91 10.73 6.01
C ILE A 126 -12.08 9.55 6.52
N MET A 127 -11.18 9.81 7.47
CA MET A 127 -10.32 8.79 8.08
C MET A 127 -11.16 7.77 8.85
N GLU A 128 -12.10 8.22 9.68
CA GLU A 128 -12.99 7.35 10.45
C GLU A 128 -13.90 6.52 9.54
N GLN A 129 -14.54 7.15 8.55
CA GLN A 129 -15.41 6.46 7.60
C GLN A 129 -14.65 5.38 6.83
N SER A 130 -13.41 5.65 6.43
CA SER A 130 -12.59 4.66 5.71
C SER A 130 -12.24 3.41 6.51
N MET A 131 -12.30 3.49 7.84
CA MET A 131 -12.05 2.35 8.73
C MET A 131 -13.30 1.50 9.00
N ARG A 132 -14.50 2.03 8.74
CA ARG A 132 -15.78 1.36 9.04
C ARG A 132 -16.18 0.28 8.02
N GLY A 133 -15.39 0.07 6.95
CA GLY A 133 -15.73 -0.87 5.87
C GLY A 133 -16.92 -0.35 5.03
N PRO A 134 -17.33 -1.08 3.98
CA PRO A 134 -18.56 -0.74 3.25
C PRO A 134 -19.73 -0.74 4.23
N ALA A 135 -20.52 0.33 4.24
CA ALA A 135 -21.76 0.35 5.01
C ALA A 135 -22.63 -0.82 4.54
N PRO A 136 -23.17 -1.66 5.44
CA PRO A 136 -24.25 -2.56 5.05
C PRO A 136 -25.37 -1.69 4.48
N ASN A 137 -25.82 -2.03 3.26
CA ASN A 137 -26.87 -1.33 2.54
C ASN A 137 -28.00 -0.94 3.51
N GLU A 138 -28.39 0.34 3.51
CA GLU A 138 -29.47 0.83 4.35
C GLU A 138 -30.77 0.12 3.99
N SER A 139 -31.17 -0.82 4.85
CA SER A 139 -32.58 -1.14 5.06
C SER A 139 -33.01 -0.43 6.33
N SER A 140 -33.65 0.72 6.17
CA SER A 140 -34.74 1.16 7.04
C SER A 140 -35.78 0.03 7.10
N SER A 141 -36.42 -0.36 8.19
CA SER A 141 -36.80 0.23 9.48
C SER A 141 -37.05 -0.97 10.45
N ASP A 142 -37.13 -0.93 11.77
CA ASP A 142 -37.82 -0.05 12.71
C ASP A 142 -37.20 -0.20 14.11
N SER A 143 -37.32 0.84 14.92
CA SER A 143 -36.86 0.87 16.31
C SER A 143 -37.80 0.12 17.27
N SER A 144 -37.26 -0.44 18.35
CA SER A 144 -37.86 -0.32 19.70
C SER A 144 -36.82 -0.57 20.78
N SER A 145 -36.68 0.43 21.64
CA SER A 145 -35.86 0.46 22.86
C SER A 145 -36.48 -0.37 23.99
N SER A 146 -35.65 -0.84 24.93
CA SER A 146 -35.97 -0.97 26.37
C SER A 146 -34.69 -1.26 27.18
N SER A 147 -34.73 -0.89 28.46
CA SER A 147 -33.62 -0.35 29.25
C SER A 147 -33.00 -1.32 30.27
N SER A 148 -31.75 -0.99 30.66
CA SER A 148 -31.07 -1.11 31.96
C SER A 148 -31.24 -2.32 32.88
N SER A 149 -30.11 -2.91 33.28
CA SER A 149 -29.79 -3.11 34.71
C SER A 149 -28.27 -3.08 34.93
N SER A 150 -27.87 -2.33 35.95
CA SER A 150 -26.51 -2.20 36.47
C SER A 150 -26.25 -3.32 37.46
N ASP A 151 -25.06 -3.92 37.44
CA ASP A 151 -24.54 -4.67 38.59
C ASP A 151 -23.07 -4.26 38.79
N ASP A 152 -22.85 -3.49 39.86
CA ASP A 152 -21.56 -3.28 40.50
C ASP A 152 -21.29 -4.48 41.40
N ASP A 153 -20.12 -5.12 41.27
CA ASP A 153 -19.60 -5.98 42.31
C ASP A 153 -18.12 -5.67 42.55
N THR A 154 -17.87 -5.13 43.73
CA THR A 154 -16.54 -4.84 44.28
C THR A 154 -16.14 -6.03 45.13
N SER A 155 -14.95 -6.58 44.91
CA SER A 155 -14.28 -7.38 45.92
C SER A 155 -12.81 -7.02 46.00
N SER A 156 -12.43 -6.48 47.16
CA SER A 156 -11.06 -6.35 47.62
C SER A 156 -10.72 -7.62 48.39
N ASP A 157 -9.53 -8.18 48.17
CA ASP A 157 -8.87 -9.01 49.17
C ASP A 157 -7.35 -8.80 49.10
N GLU A 158 -6.82 -8.35 50.23
CA GLU A 158 -5.39 -8.32 50.55
C GLU A 158 -5.03 -9.68 51.17
N ASN A 159 -3.98 -10.36 50.66
CA ASN A 159 -2.87 -10.87 51.48
C ASN A 159 -1.81 -11.62 50.64
N VAL A 160 -0.55 -11.31 51.00
CA VAL A 160 0.76 -11.86 50.57
C VAL A 160 1.18 -12.96 51.59
N PRO A 161 2.25 -13.79 51.49
CA PRO A 161 3.23 -14.10 50.41
C PRO A 161 3.37 -15.61 50.08
N THR A 162 4.11 -15.96 49.01
CA THR A 162 5.29 -16.87 49.07
C THR A 162 5.95 -17.09 47.69
N THR A 163 7.27 -16.88 47.66
CA THR A 163 8.33 -17.54 46.86
C THR A 163 7.98 -18.29 45.56
N ASN A 164 8.51 -17.86 44.41
CA ASN A 164 9.56 -18.61 43.70
C ASN A 164 10.08 -17.91 42.43
N GLU A 165 11.32 -18.26 42.11
CA GLU A 165 12.20 -17.68 41.12
C GLU A 165 11.84 -17.92 39.63
N CYS A 166 12.47 -17.08 38.81
CA CYS A 166 13.20 -17.40 37.58
C CYS A 166 12.53 -17.27 36.19
N SER A 167 13.10 -16.28 35.47
CA SER A 167 13.61 -16.36 34.08
C SER A 167 12.73 -15.90 32.91
N GLY A 168 13.35 -15.07 32.04
CA GLY A 168 13.07 -15.08 30.60
C GLY A 168 12.48 -13.82 29.94
N ARG A 169 13.10 -12.63 30.08
CA ARG A 169 12.82 -11.50 29.14
C ARG A 169 13.84 -11.52 27.99
N PRO A 170 13.44 -11.63 26.70
CA PRO A 170 14.35 -11.35 25.61
C PRO A 170 14.47 -9.84 25.35
N ARG A 171 15.73 -9.38 25.36
CA ARG A 171 16.20 -8.01 25.19
C ARG A 171 16.04 -7.50 23.75
N LYS A 172 15.77 -6.19 23.66
CA LYS A 172 16.00 -5.29 22.51
C LYS A 172 17.32 -5.59 21.80
N ARG A 173 17.30 -5.76 20.47
CA ARG A 173 18.50 -5.63 19.62
C ARG A 173 18.75 -4.16 19.28
N ARG A 174 19.96 -3.71 19.64
CA ARG A 174 20.58 -2.40 19.36
C ARG A 174 21.18 -2.48 17.95
N TYR A 175 20.96 -1.48 17.11
CA TYR A 175 21.67 -1.33 15.82
C TYR A 175 22.86 -0.41 16.08
N SER A 176 24.07 -0.92 15.87
CA SER A 176 25.33 -0.15 15.91
C SER A 176 25.72 0.32 14.51
N GLU A 177 26.55 1.36 14.50
CA GLU A 177 26.80 2.32 13.43
C GLU A 177 27.51 1.81 12.15
N VAL A 178 27.25 2.62 11.13
CA VAL A 178 27.84 2.84 9.81
C VAL A 178 29.37 2.87 9.79
N VAL A 179 29.99 2.14 8.85
CA VAL A 179 31.19 2.58 8.10
C VAL A 179 31.06 2.07 6.65
N GLY A 180 31.30 2.96 5.68
CA GLY A 180 30.95 2.77 4.28
C GLY A 180 32.00 2.13 3.38
N HIS A 181 31.54 1.71 2.20
CA HIS A 181 32.35 1.61 1.01
C HIS A 181 31.50 1.92 -0.23
N ILE A 182 32.06 2.78 -1.10
CA ILE A 182 31.46 3.28 -2.35
C ILE A 182 31.83 2.27 -3.45
N GLY A 183 30.85 1.81 -4.24
CA GLY A 183 31.11 1.01 -5.43
C GLY A 183 29.84 0.51 -6.11
N GLU A 184 29.65 0.97 -7.34
CA GLU A 184 28.91 0.35 -8.47
C GLU A 184 27.36 0.36 -8.47
N GLY A 185 26.82 1.33 -9.23
CA GLY A 185 25.79 1.06 -10.23
C GLY A 185 24.41 0.64 -9.73
N ASP A 186 23.71 1.51 -9.02
CA ASP A 186 22.28 1.32 -8.73
C ASP A 186 21.46 1.46 -10.03
N THR A 187 21.21 0.34 -10.69
CA THR A 187 20.18 0.22 -11.71
C THR A 187 18.83 0.53 -11.09
N CYS A 188 18.17 1.57 -11.61
CA CYS A 188 16.84 1.99 -11.19
C CYS A 188 15.81 0.86 -11.40
N ALA A 189 15.57 0.06 -10.36
CA ALA A 189 14.69 -1.10 -10.40
C ALA A 189 13.22 -0.68 -10.55
N SER A 190 12.76 -0.64 -11.80
CA SER A 190 11.37 -0.37 -12.16
C SER A 190 10.57 -1.68 -12.12
N LYS A 191 9.96 -1.94 -10.96
CA LYS A 191 9.09 -3.10 -10.72
C LYS A 191 7.66 -2.78 -11.15
N MET A 192 6.95 -3.75 -11.74
CA MET A 192 5.49 -3.69 -11.90
C MET A 192 4.85 -3.53 -10.51
N ARG A 193 4.32 -2.34 -10.22
CA ARG A 193 3.82 -1.95 -8.89
C ARG A 193 2.31 -1.74 -8.94
N SER A 194 1.64 -2.18 -7.90
CA SER A 194 0.33 -1.67 -7.45
C SER A 194 0.43 -1.47 -5.95
N SER A 195 -0.24 -0.44 -5.41
CA SER A 195 -0.32 -0.23 -3.97
C SER A 195 -0.79 -1.52 -3.30
N PRO A 196 -0.07 -2.08 -2.29
CA PRO A 196 -0.27 -3.45 -1.85
C PRO A 196 -1.73 -3.72 -1.43
N ARG A 197 -2.41 -4.60 -2.16
CA ARG A 197 -3.50 -5.45 -1.63
C ARG A 197 -2.85 -6.77 -1.26
N ARG A 198 -2.72 -7.05 0.03
CA ARG A 198 -2.41 -8.40 0.52
C ARG A 198 -3.68 -8.91 1.18
N HIS A 199 -4.15 -10.05 0.69
CA HIS A 199 -5.22 -10.85 1.27
C HIS A 199 -5.00 -11.03 2.76
#